data_AF-A0A7J2JZX7-F1
#
_entry.id   AF-A0A7J2JZX7-F1
#
_cell.length_a   1.000
_cell.length_b   1.000
_cell.length_c   1.000
_cell.angle_alpha   90.00
_cell.angle_beta   90.00
_cell.angle_gamma   90.00
#
_symmetry.space_group_name_H-M   'P 1'
#
loop_
_entity.id
_entity.type
_entity.pdbx_description
1 polymer ?
#
loop_
_entity_poly.entity_id
_entity_poly.type
_entity_poly.pdbx_seq_one_letter_code
_entity_poly.pdbx_strand_id
1 'polypeptide(L)'
;MELLELAPGLRAISGRAALLIAKPDGRDVLVVADLHIGWESALADKGFHIPSQVGKMLVRLEGLIRAFKPDELFSWGTSSTP
;
A
#
# COMPACT_ATOMS: atom_id res chain seq x y z
N MET A 1 -13.03 -5.25 -8.15
CA MET A 1 -12.49 -5.27 -6.77
C MET A 1 -13.66 -5.09 -5.85
N GLU A 2 -13.77 -5.91 -4.83
CA GLU A 2 -14.86 -5.83 -3.87
C GLU A 2 -14.42 -4.98 -2.66
N LEU A 3 -15.29 -4.09 -2.22
CA LEU A 3 -15.09 -3.23 -1.07
C LEU A 3 -16.01 -3.68 0.05
N LEU A 4 -15.44 -4.02 1.21
CA LEU A 4 -16.19 -4.33 2.41
C LEU A 4 -16.25 -3.08 3.29
N GLU A 5 -17.44 -2.54 3.50
CA GLU A 5 -17.62 -1.40 4.41
C GLU A 5 -17.50 -1.87 5.87
N LEU A 6 -16.50 -1.34 6.59
CA LEU A 6 -16.26 -1.65 7.99
C LEU A 6 -16.88 -0.59 8.92
N ALA A 7 -16.92 0.66 8.46
CA ALA A 7 -17.59 1.78 9.10
C ALA A 7 -17.89 2.85 8.02
N PRO A 8 -18.72 3.87 8.31
CA PRO A 8 -18.98 4.95 7.38
C PRO A 8 -17.68 5.61 6.91
N GLY A 9 -17.43 5.58 5.59
CA GLY A 9 -16.19 6.10 4.99
C GLY A 9 -14.96 5.20 5.15
N LEU A 10 -15.07 4.03 5.79
CA LEU A 10 -13.97 3.09 6.01
C LEU A 10 -14.26 1.77 5.28
N ARG A 11 -13.50 1.50 4.21
CA ARG A 11 -13.72 0.34 3.34
C ARG A 11 -12.47 -0.51 3.21
N ALA A 12 -12.56 -1.80 3.55
CA ALA A 12 -11.50 -2.76 3.28
C ALA A 12 -11.55 -3.25 1.84
N ILE A 13 -10.38 -3.45 1.22
CA ILE A 13 -10.27 -3.98 -0.13
C ILE A 13 -10.14 -5.50 -0.04
N SER A 14 -11.18 -6.22 -0.42
CA SER A 14 -11.24 -7.68 -0.26
C SER A 14 -10.05 -8.37 -0.96
N GLY A 15 -9.41 -9.29 -0.24
CA GLY A 15 -8.24 -10.03 -0.73
C GLY A 15 -6.93 -9.23 -0.76
N ARG A 16 -6.86 -8.04 -0.14
CA ARG A 16 -5.65 -7.20 -0.07
C ARG A 16 -5.48 -6.66 1.35
N ALA A 17 -4.23 -6.50 1.79
CA ALA A 17 -3.88 -5.78 3.03
C ALA A 17 -3.95 -4.25 2.81
N ALA A 18 -5.10 -3.77 2.33
CA ALA A 18 -5.32 -2.38 1.96
C ALA A 18 -6.71 -1.91 2.37
N LEU A 19 -6.80 -0.63 2.71
CA LEU A 19 -7.96 0.01 3.28
C LEU A 19 -8.13 1.38 2.60
N LEU A 20 -9.36 1.72 2.24
CA LEU A 20 -9.73 3.01 1.68
C LEU A 20 -10.50 3.80 2.73
N ILE A 21 -10.05 5.02 3.01
CA ILE A 21 -10.66 5.93 3.99
C ILE A 21 -11.13 7.18 3.23
N ALA A 22 -12.44 7.37 3.15
CA ALA A 22 -13.05 8.59 2.67
C ALA A 22 -13.07 9.63 3.79
N LYS A 23 -12.39 10.74 3.59
CA LYS A 23 -12.40 11.88 4.50
C LYS A 23 -13.68 12.70 4.31
N PRO A 24 -14.14 13.42 5.36
CA PRO A 24 -15.32 14.29 5.27
C PRO A 24 -15.20 15.42 4.24
N ASP A 25 -13.98 15.79 3.85
CA ASP A 25 -13.69 16.81 2.84
C ASP A 25 -13.71 16.28 1.39
N GLY A 26 -14.12 15.02 1.21
CA GLY A 26 -14.24 14.37 -0.10
C GLY A 26 -12.96 13.75 -0.63
N ARG A 27 -11.86 13.76 0.15
CA ARG A 27 -10.60 13.11 -0.22
C ARG A 27 -10.58 11.65 0.16
N ASP A 28 -9.98 10.82 -0.68
CA ASP A 28 -9.80 9.39 -0.39
C ASP A 28 -8.34 9.09 -0.03
N VAL A 29 -8.13 8.43 1.12
CA VAL A 29 -6.82 7.94 1.55
C VAL A 29 -6.75 6.43 1.36
N LEU A 30 -5.77 5.98 0.60
CA LEU A 30 -5.45 4.56 0.51
C LEU A 30 -4.38 4.24 1.56
N VAL A 31 -4.73 3.39 2.51
CA VAL A 31 -3.81 2.84 3.50
C VAL A 31 -3.41 1.44 3.07
N VAL A 32 -2.11 1.20 2.90
CA VAL A 32 -1.55 -0.12 2.60
C VAL A 32 -0.68 -0.55 3.77
N ALA A 33 -1.03 -1.67 4.39
CA ALA A 33 -0.24 -2.25 5.47
C ALA A 33 0.84 -3.19 4.89
N ASP A 34 1.90 -3.40 5.67
CA ASP A 34 2.97 -4.37 5.39
C ASP A 34 3.89 -4.02 4.21
N LEU A 35 3.97 -2.72 3.90
CA LEU A 35 4.90 -2.22 2.90
C LEU A 35 6.29 -2.15 3.53
N HIS A 36 7.01 -3.28 3.51
CA HIS A 36 8.41 -3.42 3.92
C HIS A 36 9.36 -2.67 2.98
N ILE A 37 9.14 -1.36 2.76
CA ILE A 37 9.93 -0.46 1.87
C ILE A 37 11.34 -0.13 2.44
N GLY A 38 11.78 -0.82 3.50
CA GLY A 38 13.05 -0.54 4.18
C GLY A 38 14.30 -1.21 3.57
N TRP A 39 14.17 -2.06 2.55
CA TRP A 39 15.28 -2.94 2.13
C TRP A 39 15.80 -2.67 0.72
N GLU A 40 14.99 -2.09 -0.16
CA GLU A 40 15.38 -1.85 -1.56
C GLU A 40 16.52 -0.84 -1.69
N SER A 41 16.50 0.25 -0.92
CA SER A 41 17.59 1.23 -0.92
C SER A 41 18.89 0.66 -0.36
N ALA A 42 18.81 -0.27 0.60
CA ALA A 42 19.98 -0.90 1.21
C ALA A 42 20.57 -2.05 0.35
N LEU A 43 19.75 -2.69 -0.48
CA LEU A 43 20.13 -3.82 -1.34
C LEU A 43 20.53 -3.37 -2.76
N ALA A 44 19.91 -2.32 -3.30
CA ALA A 44 20.28 -1.75 -4.60
C ALA A 44 21.68 -1.15 -4.58
N ASP A 45 22.05 -0.46 -3.47
CA ASP A 45 23.39 0.09 -3.27
C ASP A 45 24.47 -1.02 -3.18
N LYS A 46 24.06 -2.24 -2.80
CA LYS A 46 24.93 -3.43 -2.69
C LYS A 46 24.92 -4.35 -3.91
N GLY A 47 24.29 -3.96 -5.02
CA GLY A 47 24.30 -4.72 -6.27
C GLY A 47 23.51 -6.04 -6.26
N PHE A 48 22.60 -6.23 -5.30
CA PHE A 48 21.77 -7.43 -5.22
C PHE A 48 20.52 -7.30 -6.13
N HIS A 49 20.21 -8.40 -6.83
CA HIS A 49 19.04 -8.54 -7.70
C HIS A 49 17.75 -8.32 -6.90
N ILE A 50 16.90 -7.37 -7.31
CA ILE A 50 15.65 -7.05 -6.61
C ILE A 50 14.79 -8.32 -6.56
N PRO A 51 14.41 -8.81 -5.35
CA PRO A 51 13.62 -10.03 -5.23
C PRO A 51 12.27 -9.87 -5.93
N SER A 52 11.87 -10.88 -6.71
CA SER A 52 10.61 -10.90 -7.49
C SER A 52 9.34 -10.62 -6.67
N GLN A 53 9.40 -10.78 -5.34
CA GLN A 53 8.29 -10.48 -4.43
C GLN A 53 8.01 -8.96 -4.32
N VAL A 54 9.05 -8.13 -4.37
CA VAL A 54 8.93 -6.66 -4.32
C VAL A 54 8.30 -6.13 -5.60
N GLY A 55 8.73 -6.63 -6.77
CA GLY A 55 8.10 -6.28 -8.05
C GLY A 55 6.61 -6.62 -8.09
N LYS A 56 6.20 -7.76 -7.52
CA LYS A 56 4.77 -8.12 -7.39
C LYS A 56 4.00 -7.17 -6.48
N MET A 57 4.64 -6.64 -5.44
CA MET A 57 4.03 -5.68 -4.52
C MET A 57 3.84 -4.32 -5.21
N LEU A 58 4.85 -3.82 -5.92
CA LEU A 58 4.75 -2.58 -6.70
C LEU A 58 3.64 -2.65 -7.76
N VAL A 59 3.55 -3.75 -8.51
CA VAL A 59 2.47 -3.95 -9.50
C VAL A 59 1.09 -3.98 -8.84
N ARG A 60 0.97 -4.58 -7.65
CA ARG A 60 -0.30 -4.57 -6.89
C ARG A 60 -0.66 -3.18 -6.40
N LEU A 61 0.32 -2.42 -5.91
CA LEU A 61 0.14 -1.04 -5.45
C LEU A 61 -0.26 -0.13 -6.62
N GLU A 62 0.41 -0.26 -7.76
CA GLU A 62 0.07 0.47 -8.98
C GLU A 62 -1.37 0.15 -9.42
N GLY A 63 -1.78 -1.12 -9.37
CA GLY A 63 -3.15 -1.52 -9.65
C GLY A 63 -4.18 -0.94 -8.67
N LEU A 64 -3.82 -0.75 -7.40
CA LEU A 64 -4.67 -0.09 -6.41
C LEU A 64 -4.80 1.41 -6.69
N ILE A 65 -3.68 2.09 -6.91
CA ILE A 65 -3.66 3.54 -7.19
C ILE A 65 -4.44 3.85 -8.47
N ARG A 66 -4.26 3.05 -9.53
CA ARG A 66 -5.00 3.24 -10.79
C ARG A 66 -6.50 3.01 -10.63
N ALA A 67 -6.90 2.07 -9.76
CA ALA A 67 -8.31 1.72 -9.56
C ALA A 67 -9.06 2.72 -8.68
N PHE A 68 -8.42 3.22 -7.61
CA PHE A 68 -9.08 4.07 -6.61
C PHE A 68 -8.69 5.54 -6.69
N LYS A 69 -7.60 5.88 -7.38
CA LYS A 69 -7.07 7.25 -7.53
C LYS A 69 -7.10 8.04 -6.21
N PRO A 70 -6.50 7.50 -5.13
CA PRO A 70 -6.52 8.16 -3.84
C PRO A 70 -5.76 9.50 -3.90
N ASP A 71 -6.24 10.48 -3.14
CA ASP A 71 -5.57 11.76 -2.95
C ASP A 71 -4.31 11.62 -2.08
N GLU A 72 -4.31 10.64 -1.17
CA GLU A 72 -3.20 10.37 -0.27
C GLU A 72 -2.94 8.86 -0.15
N LEU A 73 -1.65 8.48 -0.11
CA LEU A 73 -1.21 7.10 0.14
C LEU A 73 -0.50 7.04 1.50
N PHE A 74 -0.99 6.20 2.41
CA PHE A 74 -0.34 5.93 3.68
C PHE A 74 0.20 4.50 3.70
N SER A 75 1.45 4.34 4.14
CA SER A 75 2.14 3.06 4.22
C SER A 75 2.62 2.83 5.65
N TRP A 76 2.21 1.71 6.26
CA TRP A 76 2.79 1.28 7.54
C TRP A 76 3.92 0.28 7.27
N GLY A 77 5.15 0.65 7.62
CA GLY A 77 6.32 -0.24 7.64
C GLY A 77 6.89 -0.37 9.05
N THR A 78 7.33 -1.57 9.43
CA THR A 78 8.11 -1.75 10.66
C THR A 78 9.58 -1.42 10.32
N SER A 79 10.07 -0.26 10.76
CA SER A 79 11.52 0.00 10.72
C SER A 79 12.17 -0.75 11.89
N SER A 80 12.29 -2.08 11.79
CA SER A 80 13.24 -2.81 12.63
C SER A 80 14.63 -2.68 12.01
N THR A 81 15.23 -1.50 12.13
CA THR A 81 16.68 -1.37 12.10
C THR A 81 17.22 -1.69 13.50
N PRO A 82 18.10 -2.68 13.67
CA PRO A 82 18.87 -2.84 14.91
C PRO A 82 19.85 -1.67 15.12
#